data_AF-A0A2X3BDB3-F1
#
_entry.id   AF-A0A2X3BDB3-F1
#
_cell.length_a   1.000
_cell.length_b   1.000
_cell.length_c   1.000
_cell.angle_alpha   90.00
_cell.angle_beta   90.00
_cell.angle_gamma   90.00
#
_symmetry.space_group_name_H-M   'P 1'
#
loop_
_entity.id
_entity.type
_entity.pdbx_description
1 polymer ?
#
loop_
_entity_poly.entity_id
_entity_poly.type
_entity_poly.pdbx_seq_one_letter_code
_entity_poly.pdbx_strand_id
1 'polypeptide(L)'
;MGAALQAGVIEGDRKDVLLIDVTPLSLGIETKGGIMTPLIERNTAIPTKHSEVFSTAEDNQPSVLIQVYQGERQFARDNKPLGTFELTGIAPAPRGLPQIEVTFDIDANGIVHVSAKDRGTVRSSP
;
A
#
# COMPACT_ATOMS: atom_id res chain seq x y z
N MET A 1 7.15 -37.53 20.15
CA MET A 1 7.23 -37.59 18.67
C MET A 1 6.65 -36.28 18.16
N GLY A 2 7.26 -35.44 17.33
CA GLY A 2 8.33 -35.68 16.36
C GLY A 2 9.72 -35.21 16.78
N ALA A 3 10.68 -35.95 16.26
CA ALA A 3 12.10 -35.84 16.53
C ALA A 3 12.75 -34.73 15.71
N ALA A 4 13.75 -34.08 16.32
CA ALA A 4 14.73 -33.27 15.65
C ALA A 4 15.49 -34.11 14.61
N LEU A 5 15.50 -33.66 13.36
CA LEU A 5 16.38 -34.14 12.32
C LEU A 5 17.18 -32.95 11.79
N GLN A 6 18.34 -32.70 12.38
CA GLN A 6 19.41 -31.97 11.70
C GLN A 6 20.71 -32.75 11.87
N ALA A 7 20.76 -33.91 11.21
CA ALA A 7 21.96 -34.70 11.03
C ALA A 7 22.36 -34.61 9.54
N GLY A 8 23.29 -33.72 9.22
CA GLY A 8 23.79 -33.56 7.84
C GLY A 8 24.32 -32.16 7.54
N VAL A 9 25.21 -31.62 8.37
CA VAL A 9 26.10 -30.52 7.95
C VAL A 9 27.50 -31.11 7.84
N ILE A 10 27.74 -31.81 6.74
CA ILE A 10 29.05 -32.30 6.33
C ILE A 10 29.38 -31.59 5.02
N GLU A 11 30.39 -30.74 5.09
CA GLU A 11 31.17 -30.09 4.02
C GLU A 11 30.43 -29.52 2.80
N GLY A 12 30.34 -28.18 2.79
CA GLY A 12 30.74 -27.42 1.60
C GLY A 12 29.69 -27.12 0.55
N ASP A 13 28.55 -26.55 0.93
CA ASP A 13 27.92 -25.41 0.23
C ASP A 13 26.76 -24.92 1.11
N ARG A 14 26.97 -23.87 1.91
CA ARG A 14 25.86 -23.26 2.65
C ARG A 14 25.02 -22.51 1.62
N LYS A 15 23.98 -23.16 1.09
CA LYS A 15 22.82 -22.42 0.61
C LYS A 15 22.18 -21.80 1.84
N ASP A 16 22.57 -20.56 2.14
CA ASP A 16 21.96 -19.76 3.19
C ASP A 16 20.45 -19.76 2.94
N VAL A 17 19.72 -20.43 3.83
CA VAL A 17 18.26 -20.40 3.82
C VAL A 17 17.86 -18.99 4.19
N LEU A 18 17.54 -18.18 3.19
CA LEU A 18 16.97 -16.86 3.37
C LEU A 18 15.50 -17.05 3.77
N LEU A 19 15.20 -16.82 5.05
CA LEU A 19 13.83 -16.60 5.47
C LEU A 19 13.41 -15.21 4.97
N ILE A 20 12.35 -15.17 4.18
CA ILE A 20 11.74 -13.93 3.69
C ILE A 20 10.35 -13.87 4.31
N ASP A 21 10.11 -12.86 5.15
CA ASP A 21 8.78 -12.56 5.64
C ASP A 21 7.96 -11.91 4.52
N VAL A 22 6.65 -12.20 4.51
CA VAL A 22 5.74 -11.74 3.48
C VAL A 22 4.46 -11.18 4.08
N THR A 23 3.79 -10.29 3.35
CA THR A 23 2.45 -9.79 3.73
C THR A 23 1.42 -10.92 3.70
N PRO A 24 0.56 -11.08 4.73
CA PRO A 24 -0.43 -12.16 4.75
C PRO A 24 -1.64 -11.90 3.84
N LEU A 25 -1.98 -10.63 3.61
CA LEU A 25 -3.12 -10.15 2.85
C LEU A 25 -2.74 -8.88 2.08
N SER A 26 -3.47 -8.58 1.01
CA SER A 26 -3.28 -7.35 0.25
C SER A 26 -3.66 -6.12 1.09
N LEU A 27 -2.89 -5.05 0.91
CA LEU A 27 -3.08 -3.75 1.52
C LEU A 27 -3.41 -2.74 0.42
N GLY A 28 -4.41 -1.91 0.68
CA GLY A 28 -4.91 -0.98 -0.32
C GLY A 28 -5.73 0.14 0.26
N ILE A 29 -6.27 0.96 -0.64
CA ILE A 29 -7.15 2.06 -0.29
C ILE A 29 -8.53 1.89 -0.94
N GLU A 30 -9.52 2.58 -0.39
CA GLU A 30 -10.80 2.77 -1.07
C GLU A 30 -10.67 3.81 -2.18
N THR A 31 -11.16 3.47 -3.37
CA THR A 31 -11.28 4.39 -4.51
C THR A 31 -12.75 4.58 -4.89
N LYS A 32 -13.00 5.46 -5.88
CA LYS A 32 -14.35 5.82 -6.32
C LYS A 32 -15.20 4.58 -6.61
N GLY A 33 -16.41 4.55 -6.03
CA GLY A 33 -17.34 3.42 -6.16
C GLY A 33 -17.21 2.38 -5.05
N GLY A 34 -16.43 2.66 -4.00
CA GLY A 34 -16.28 1.76 -2.85
C GLY A 34 -15.42 0.54 -3.16
N ILE A 35 -14.55 0.64 -4.16
CA ILE A 35 -13.69 -0.45 -4.64
C ILE A 35 -12.39 -0.42 -3.84
N MET A 36 -11.92 -1.59 -3.43
CA MET A 36 -10.59 -1.77 -2.86
C MET A 36 -9.57 -1.80 -4.00
N THR A 37 -8.64 -0.86 -3.99
CA THR A 37 -7.50 -0.84 -4.91
C THR A 37 -6.25 -1.25 -4.14
N PRO A 38 -5.69 -2.45 -4.41
CA PRO A 38 -4.49 -2.93 -3.72
C PRO A 38 -3.24 -2.19 -4.22
N LEU A 39 -2.40 -1.73 -3.29
CA LEU A 39 -1.07 -1.16 -3.57
C LEU A 39 0.05 -2.14 -3.23
N ILE A 40 -0.18 -3.02 -2.24
CA ILE A 40 0.73 -4.11 -1.91
C ILE A 40 -0.08 -5.38 -1.91
N GLU A 41 0.26 -6.31 -2.81
CA GLU A 41 -0.43 -7.59 -2.90
C GLU A 41 -0.04 -8.52 -1.75
N ARG A 42 -0.92 -9.47 -1.42
CA ARG A 42 -0.60 -10.58 -0.51
C ARG A 42 0.64 -11.34 -0.97
N ASN A 43 1.34 -11.94 -0.01
CA ASN A 43 2.59 -12.66 -0.19
C ASN A 43 3.73 -11.78 -0.78
N THR A 44 3.66 -10.46 -0.66
CA THR A 44 4.76 -9.57 -1.04
C THR A 44 5.83 -9.62 0.04
N ALA A 45 7.09 -9.84 -0.36
CA ALA A 45 8.24 -9.83 0.55
C ALA A 45 8.36 -8.49 1.28
N ILE A 46 8.67 -8.53 2.58
CA ILE A 46 8.96 -7.34 3.40
C ILE A 46 10.43 -7.30 3.82
N PRO A 47 11.04 -6.12 4.00
CA PRO A 47 10.46 -4.79 3.84
C PRO A 47 10.16 -4.43 2.38
N THR A 48 9.15 -3.60 2.14
CA THR A 48 8.76 -3.16 0.80
C THR A 48 8.11 -1.78 0.81
N LYS A 49 8.19 -1.10 -0.32
CA LYS A 49 7.59 0.21 -0.52
C LYS A 49 6.94 0.30 -1.89
N HIS A 50 5.69 0.76 -1.93
CA HIS A 50 4.95 0.98 -3.16
C HIS A 50 4.28 2.35 -3.16
N SER A 51 4.31 3.03 -4.31
CA SER A 51 3.72 4.35 -4.50
C SER A 51 2.87 4.35 -5.76
N GLU A 52 1.65 4.85 -5.66
CA GLU A 52 0.73 5.00 -6.79
C GLU A 52 0.09 6.40 -6.79
N VAL A 53 -0.19 6.93 -7.97
CA VAL A 53 -0.77 8.26 -8.14
C VAL A 53 -2.26 8.14 -8.43
N PHE A 54 -3.06 8.75 -7.55
CA PHE A 54 -4.51 8.90 -7.66
C PHE A 54 -4.88 10.34 -7.99
N SER A 55 -6.18 10.57 -8.20
CA SER A 55 -6.72 11.90 -8.43
C SER A 55 -8.05 12.12 -7.71
N THR A 56 -8.54 13.36 -7.69
CA THR A 56 -9.82 13.73 -7.09
C THR A 56 -11.00 13.12 -7.85
N ALA A 57 -12.06 12.79 -7.12
CA ALA A 57 -13.28 12.19 -7.68
C ALA A 57 -14.27 13.25 -8.20
N GLU A 58 -14.15 14.49 -7.69
CA GLU A 58 -15.03 15.63 -7.94
C GLU A 58 -14.24 16.89 -8.32
N ASP A 59 -14.92 17.81 -9.01
CA ASP A 59 -14.33 19.07 -9.45
C ASP A 59 -14.15 20.01 -8.25
N ASN A 60 -13.00 20.68 -8.18
CA ASN A 60 -12.63 21.62 -7.11
C ASN A 60 -12.65 21.01 -5.70
N GLN A 61 -12.44 19.70 -5.59
CA GLN A 61 -12.40 18.97 -4.34
C GLN A 61 -11.22 19.46 -3.46
N PRO A 62 -11.46 20.06 -2.28
CA PRO A 62 -10.42 20.72 -1.47
C PRO A 62 -9.58 19.75 -0.64
N SER A 63 -10.05 18.52 -0.46
CA SER A 63 -9.40 17.47 0.31
C SER A 63 -9.79 16.07 -0.17
N VAL A 64 -8.92 15.09 0.08
CA VAL A 64 -9.14 13.68 -0.25
C VAL A 64 -9.05 12.85 1.02
N LEU A 65 -10.11 12.09 1.29
CA LEU A 65 -10.16 11.11 2.37
C LEU A 65 -9.51 9.81 1.90
N ILE A 66 -8.52 9.34 2.63
CA ILE A 66 -7.77 8.11 2.33
C ILE A 66 -8.12 7.09 3.40
N GLN A 67 -8.90 6.09 3.01
CA GLN A 67 -9.29 4.98 3.87
C GLN A 67 -8.46 3.76 3.50
N VAL A 68 -7.76 3.20 4.50
CA VAL A 68 -6.81 2.09 4.33
C VAL A 68 -7.44 0.77 4.76
N TYR A 69 -7.29 -0.25 3.93
CA TYR A 69 -7.87 -1.57 4.14
C TYR A 69 -6.85 -2.70 3.97
N GLN A 70 -7.17 -3.83 4.61
CA GLN A 70 -6.51 -5.11 4.42
C GLN A 70 -7.54 -6.18 4.02
N GLY A 71 -7.27 -6.91 2.93
CA GLY A 71 -8.09 -8.04 2.50
C GLY A 71 -8.13 -8.24 0.98
N GLU A 72 -8.93 -9.22 0.54
CA GLU A 72 -8.98 -9.71 -0.85
C GLU A 72 -10.36 -9.50 -1.51
N ARG A 73 -11.28 -8.80 -0.84
CA ARG A 73 -12.62 -8.55 -1.38
C ARG A 73 -12.58 -7.34 -2.31
N GLN A 74 -13.38 -7.39 -3.37
CA GLN A 74 -13.48 -6.31 -4.36
C GLN A 74 -13.97 -5.00 -3.75
N PHE A 75 -14.95 -5.05 -2.83
CA PHE A 75 -15.51 -3.86 -2.20
C PHE A 75 -14.81 -3.57 -0.87
N ALA A 76 -14.41 -2.31 -0.66
CA ALA A 76 -13.67 -1.87 0.52
C ALA A 76 -14.40 -2.20 1.83
N ARG A 77 -15.72 -2.03 1.87
CA ARG A 77 -16.57 -2.34 3.04
C ARG A 77 -16.51 -3.80 3.52
N ASP A 78 -16.14 -4.73 2.64
CA ASP A 78 -16.07 -6.16 2.92
C ASP A 78 -14.66 -6.59 3.39
N ASN A 79 -13.71 -5.65 3.45
CA ASN A 79 -12.36 -5.84 3.93
C ASN A 79 -12.17 -5.25 5.33
N LYS A 80 -11.04 -5.55 5.98
CA LYS A 80 -10.72 -5.04 7.31
C LYS A 80 -10.23 -3.58 7.20
N PRO A 81 -10.91 -2.59 7.81
CA PRO A 81 -10.37 -1.25 7.89
C PRO A 81 -9.17 -1.22 8.85
N LEU A 82 -8.10 -0.55 8.44
CA LEU A 82 -6.89 -0.34 9.25
C LEU A 82 -6.79 1.08 9.79
N GLY A 83 -7.23 2.06 9.01
CA GLY A 83 -7.13 3.47 9.39
C GLY A 83 -7.68 4.41 8.33
N THR A 84 -7.75 5.69 8.66
CA THR A 84 -8.22 6.73 7.75
C THR A 84 -7.50 8.02 8.08
N PHE A 85 -7.14 8.78 7.04
CA PHE A 85 -6.57 10.11 7.17
C PHE A 85 -6.98 10.97 5.97
N GLU A 86 -6.82 12.28 6.10
CA GLU A 86 -7.25 13.25 5.09
C GLU A 86 -6.05 14.05 4.59
N LEU A 87 -5.94 14.18 3.26
CA LEU A 87 -5.03 15.14 2.63
C LEU A 87 -5.83 16.39 2.27
N THR A 88 -5.55 17.50 2.95
CA THR A 88 -6.21 18.79 2.74
C THR A 88 -5.31 19.75 1.96
N GLY A 89 -5.89 20.88 1.51
CA GLY A 89 -5.13 21.93 0.82
C GLY A 89 -4.93 21.69 -0.67
N ILE A 90 -5.75 20.84 -1.28
CA ILE A 90 -5.71 20.57 -2.72
C ILE A 90 -6.24 21.81 -3.45
N ALA A 91 -5.47 22.32 -4.41
CA ALA A 91 -5.87 23.48 -5.21
C ALA A 91 -7.13 23.16 -6.03
N PRO A 92 -8.07 24.10 -6.18
CA PRO A 92 -9.24 23.91 -7.03
C PRO A 92 -8.84 23.58 -8.48
N ALA A 93 -9.21 22.39 -8.93
CA ALA A 93 -8.97 21.91 -10.29
C ALA A 93 -10.09 20.95 -10.71
N PRO A 94 -10.36 20.78 -12.02
CA PRO A 94 -11.20 19.71 -12.52
C PRO A 94 -10.78 18.34 -11.97
N ARG A 95 -11.76 17.46 -11.72
CA ARG A 95 -11.51 16.08 -11.29
C ARG A 95 -10.53 15.38 -12.23
N GLY A 96 -9.71 14.48 -11.70
CA GLY A 96 -8.73 13.75 -12.50
C GLY A 96 -7.43 14.51 -12.79
N LEU A 97 -7.34 15.81 -12.46
CA LEU A 97 -6.12 16.61 -12.67
C LEU A 97 -5.17 16.67 -11.46
N PRO A 98 -5.64 16.82 -10.20
CA PRO A 98 -4.75 16.74 -9.04
C PRO A 98 -4.02 15.40 -9.01
N GLN A 99 -2.73 15.41 -8.68
CA GLN A 99 -1.92 14.19 -8.61
C GLN A 99 -1.60 13.89 -7.15
N ILE A 100 -2.34 12.97 -6.55
CA ILE A 100 -2.18 12.54 -5.17
C ILE A 100 -1.38 11.25 -5.16
N GLU A 101 -0.11 11.32 -4.80
CA GLU A 101 0.73 10.14 -4.62
C GLU A 101 0.47 9.54 -3.24
N VAL A 102 -0.02 8.31 -3.20
CA VAL A 102 -0.20 7.52 -1.99
C VAL A 102 0.93 6.50 -1.94
N THR A 103 1.60 6.42 -0.79
CA THR A 103 2.74 5.54 -0.57
C THR A 103 2.49 4.64 0.63
N PHE A 104 2.67 3.34 0.43
CA PHE A 104 2.72 2.32 1.46
C PHE A 104 4.18 1.91 1.65
N ASP A 105 4.63 1.91 2.90
CA ASP A 105 5.98 1.51 3.30
C ASP A 105 5.85 0.51 4.45
N ILE A 106 6.33 -0.71 4.26
CA ILE A 106 6.30 -1.78 5.25
C ILE A 106 7.72 -2.07 5.70
N ASP A 107 7.98 -1.90 6.98
CA ASP A 107 9.30 -2.16 7.56
C ASP A 107 9.55 -3.66 7.78
N ALA A 108 10.77 -4.00 8.24
CA ALA A 108 11.16 -5.39 8.50
C ALA A 108 10.41 -6.04 9.68
N ASN A 109 9.71 -5.25 10.50
CA ASN A 109 8.86 -5.77 11.58
C ASN A 109 7.40 -5.97 11.13
N GLY A 110 7.07 -5.62 9.88
CA GLY A 110 5.70 -5.63 9.36
C GLY A 110 4.87 -4.42 9.76
N ILE A 111 5.47 -3.35 10.28
CA ILE A 111 4.77 -2.09 10.58
C ILE A 111 4.51 -1.36 9.26
N VAL A 112 3.25 -1.01 9.03
CA VAL A 112 2.80 -0.33 7.81
C VAL A 112 2.71 1.17 8.06
N HIS A 113 3.43 1.95 7.27
CA HIS A 113 3.32 3.39 7.17
C HIS A 113 2.62 3.77 5.88
N VAL A 114 1.53 4.54 5.98
CA VAL A 114 0.81 5.07 4.82
C VAL A 114 0.93 6.58 4.83
N SER A 115 1.33 7.14 3.69
CA SER A 115 1.44 8.59 3.51
C SER A 115 0.82 8.99 2.17
N ALA A 116 0.37 10.24 2.09
CA ALA A 116 -0.08 10.82 0.83
C ALA A 116 0.48 12.22 0.64
N LYS A 117 0.74 12.56 -0.61
CA LYS A 117 1.30 13.85 -1.00
C LYS A 117 0.65 14.33 -2.29
N ASP A 118 0.20 15.58 -2.27
CA ASP A 118 -0.10 16.29 -3.52
C ASP A 118 1.22 16.61 -4.22
N ARG A 119 1.42 16.08 -5.42
CA ARG A 119 2.61 16.38 -6.26
C ARG A 119 2.50 17.74 -6.94
N GLY A 120 1.39 18.45 -6.75
CA GLY A 120 1.02 19.66 -7.44
C GLY A 120 0.51 19.33 -8.85
N THR A 121 -0.44 20.12 -9.34
CA THR A 121 -0.70 20.17 -10.77
C THR A 121 0.59 20.61 -11.45
N VAL A 122 1.25 19.73 -12.21
CA VAL A 122 2.31 20.12 -13.14
C VAL A 122 1.69 21.05 -14.17
N ARG A 123 1.57 22.33 -13.83
CA ARG A 123 1.27 23.40 -14.77
C ARG A 123 2.62 23.77 -15.39
N SER A 124 3.12 22.90 -16.27
CA SER A 124 4.09 23.29 -17.28
C SER A 124 3.40 24.38 -18.11
N SER A 125 3.66 25.62 -17.74
CA SER A 125 3.24 26.78 -18.52
C SER A 125 4.10 26.83 -19.80
N PRO A 126 3.53 27.21 -20.95
CA PRO A 126 4.19 27.17 -22.26
C PRO A 126 5.39 28.12 -22.37
#